data_AF-A0A317WIS7-F1
#
_entry.id   AF-A0A317WIS7-F1
#
_cell.length_a   1.000
_cell.length_b   1.000
_cell.length_c   1.000
_cell.angle_alpha   90.00
_cell.angle_beta   90.00
_cell.angle_gamma   90.00
#
_symmetry.space_group_name_H-M   'P 1'
#
loop_
_entity.id
_entity.type
_entity.pdbx_description
1 polymer ?
#
loop_
_entity_poly.entity_id
_entity_poly.type
_entity_poly.pdbx_seq_one_letter_code
_entity_poly.pdbx_strand_id
1 'polypeptide(L)'
;MFPSWSWSSVDNEIRFCHKSHIWKKISASLAQIAIPSSQDGHISWKVLQNTSTEPHELDPFQRDKTNIRARLAVLIAWKGGCFPGKLPKALDAKVTWEEYDNIIRRRWSSLAQMGDEAYCMQGGLLAVSDQEARFPLKAQHACLDGCILVHTQSLRLRMKGPEDSMDYVKLLDQGGNMVGWLEPTSINWGRLRHIPDWNNGAKFDVLALSLPYEGKYTVSYSESHPAKSYGLDVADWRDSEQKTIFTDDHTSHYYVRLATVNLMVVESESGIRKRVALAEAALKIWIQAKPQFHTFVLG
;
A
#
# COMPACT_ATOMS: atom_id res chain seq x y z
N MET A 1 3.12 8.28 -9.98
CA MET A 1 2.97 9.65 -9.42
C MET A 1 1.76 9.66 -8.50
N PHE A 2 1.97 9.61 -7.18
CA PHE A 2 0.93 10.04 -6.23
C PHE A 2 0.79 11.55 -6.39
N PRO A 3 -0.41 12.12 -6.52
CA PRO A 3 -0.55 13.57 -6.68
C PRO A 3 0.08 14.26 -5.47
N SER A 4 1.16 15.00 -5.72
CA SER A 4 1.83 15.85 -4.75
C SER A 4 1.18 17.23 -4.77
N TRP A 5 -0.01 17.33 -4.21
CA TRP A 5 -0.63 18.63 -3.90
C TRP A 5 -1.24 18.55 -2.52
N SER A 6 -0.37 18.29 -1.53
CA SER A 6 -0.71 18.06 -0.12
C SER A 6 -1.62 16.83 0.12
N TRP A 7 -1.38 15.91 1.05
CA TRP A 7 -1.04 16.13 2.45
C TRP A 7 -1.99 17.09 3.17
N SER A 8 -3.13 17.44 2.55
CA SER A 8 -3.91 18.69 2.62
C SER A 8 -4.41 19.21 3.98
N SER A 9 -3.92 18.66 5.09
CA SER A 9 -4.05 19.26 6.41
C SER A 9 -2.90 18.90 7.36
N VAL A 10 -1.64 18.79 6.91
CA VAL A 10 -0.50 18.63 7.83
C VAL A 10 0.64 19.59 7.51
N ASP A 11 0.92 20.49 8.46
CA ASP A 11 2.10 21.37 8.51
C ASP A 11 3.41 20.62 8.84
N ASN A 12 3.38 19.29 8.95
CA ASN A 12 4.51 18.46 9.34
C ASN A 12 5.10 17.68 8.17
N GLU A 13 6.38 17.38 8.29
CA GLU A 13 7.19 16.84 7.22
C GLU A 13 6.78 15.43 6.74
N ILE A 14 6.97 15.25 5.44
CA ILE A 14 6.79 14.03 4.67
C ILE A 14 8.11 13.27 4.63
N ARG A 15 8.44 12.51 5.67
CA ARG A 15 9.63 11.64 5.62
C ARG A 15 9.23 10.19 5.79
N PHE A 16 9.34 9.42 4.70
CA PHE A 16 9.58 7.98 4.80
C PHE A 16 11.06 7.80 5.16
N CYS A 17 11.36 6.98 6.16
CA CYS A 17 12.66 6.88 6.84
C CYS A 17 13.89 7.09 5.91
N HIS A 18 14.61 8.17 6.18
CA HIS A 18 15.65 8.81 5.36
C HIS A 18 17.04 8.17 5.58
N LYS A 19 17.20 6.87 5.27
CA LYS A 19 18.49 6.17 5.36
C LYS A 19 18.85 5.36 4.12
N SER A 20 18.77 5.98 2.95
CA SER A 20 19.58 5.69 1.74
C SER A 20 19.04 6.50 0.57
N HIS A 21 19.92 7.05 -0.27
CA HIS A 21 19.66 7.97 -1.39
C HIS A 21 18.80 7.44 -2.56
N ILE A 22 17.95 6.44 -2.33
CA ILE A 22 17.06 5.90 -3.34
C ILE A 22 15.65 6.21 -2.85
N TRP A 23 14.98 7.16 -3.50
CA TRP A 23 13.52 7.20 -3.44
C TRP A 23 13.05 5.78 -3.70
N LYS A 24 12.52 5.09 -2.68
CA LYS A 24 12.04 3.72 -2.87
C LYS A 24 11.00 3.80 -3.99
N LYS A 25 11.37 3.30 -5.16
CA LYS A 25 10.48 3.24 -6.31
C LYS A 25 9.21 2.52 -5.83
N ILE A 26 8.05 2.95 -6.32
CA ILE A 26 6.79 2.30 -5.99
C ILE A 26 6.55 1.25 -7.07
N SER A 27 6.37 -0.01 -6.67
CA SER A 27 6.09 -1.09 -7.62
C SER A 27 4.64 -1.06 -8.10
N ALA A 28 3.70 -0.72 -7.22
CA ALA A 28 2.30 -0.53 -7.59
C ALA A 28 1.56 0.40 -6.63
N SER A 29 0.59 1.15 -7.15
CA SER A 29 -0.42 1.77 -6.29
C SER A 29 -1.39 0.70 -5.79
N LEU A 30 -1.81 0.83 -4.54
CA LEU A 30 -2.93 0.10 -3.94
C LEU A 30 -4.13 1.03 -3.68
N ALA A 31 -4.13 2.21 -4.30
CA ALA A 31 -5.22 3.16 -4.22
C ALA A 31 -5.54 3.73 -5.61
N GLN A 32 -6.83 3.84 -5.91
CA GLN A 32 -7.31 4.61 -7.05
C GLN A 32 -7.73 5.99 -6.56
N ILE A 33 -7.24 7.03 -7.21
CA ILE A 33 -7.43 8.42 -6.79
C ILE A 33 -8.25 9.15 -7.85
N ALA A 34 -9.24 9.93 -7.42
CA ALA A 34 -9.94 10.87 -8.28
C ALA A 34 -9.83 12.29 -7.72
N ILE A 35 -9.62 13.25 -8.61
CA ILE A 35 -9.51 14.67 -8.27
C ILE A 35 -10.60 15.47 -8.97
N PRO A 36 -11.09 16.57 -8.38
CA PRO A 36 -11.98 17.47 -9.08
C PRO A 36 -11.23 18.13 -10.24
N SER A 37 -11.91 18.26 -11.37
CA SER A 37 -11.44 18.92 -12.59
C SER A 37 -12.50 19.93 -13.00
N SER A 38 -12.13 21.21 -13.07
CA SER A 38 -13.01 22.24 -13.61
C SER A 38 -12.88 22.23 -15.13
N GLN A 39 -13.89 21.70 -15.83
CA GLN A 39 -14.08 21.95 -17.25
C GLN A 39 -15.42 22.67 -17.42
N ASP A 40 -15.39 23.83 -18.06
CA ASP A 40 -16.59 24.59 -18.47
C ASP A 40 -17.57 24.97 -17.34
N GLY A 41 -17.05 25.23 -16.13
CA GLY A 41 -17.87 25.63 -14.97
C GLY A 41 -18.62 24.47 -14.29
N HIS A 42 -18.46 23.25 -14.79
CA HIS A 42 -18.93 22.03 -14.15
C HIS A 42 -17.75 21.28 -13.50
N ILE A 43 -17.95 20.81 -12.27
CA ILE A 43 -16.98 19.95 -11.59
C ILE A 43 -17.11 18.55 -12.20
N SER A 44 -16.14 18.16 -13.03
CA SER A 44 -15.98 16.78 -13.51
C SER A 44 -14.91 16.07 -12.68
N TRP A 45 -15.04 14.76 -12.48
CA TRP A 45 -14.08 13.99 -11.69
C TRP A 45 -13.11 13.24 -12.61
N LYS A 46 -11.82 13.49 -12.43
CA LYS A 46 -10.76 12.83 -13.17
C LYS A 46 -10.12 11.75 -12.31
N VAL A 47 -10.31 10.49 -12.71
CA VAL A 47 -9.58 9.36 -12.14
C VAL A 47 -8.14 9.39 -12.64
N LEU A 48 -7.19 9.31 -11.71
CA LEU A 48 -5.76 9.29 -12.01
C LEU A 48 -5.33 7.89 -12.41
N GLN A 49 -4.54 7.80 -13.48
CA GLN A 49 -3.90 6.56 -13.93
C GLN A 49 -2.66 6.25 -13.09
N ASN A 50 -2.26 4.97 -13.04
CA ASN A 50 -0.94 4.64 -12.54
C ASN A 50 0.11 5.17 -13.51
N THR A 51 0.73 6.26 -13.13
CA THR A 51 1.87 6.81 -13.88
C THR A 51 3.11 5.99 -13.53
N SER A 52 3.53 5.12 -14.45
CA SER A 52 4.89 4.56 -14.46
C SER A 52 5.86 5.73 -14.61
N THR A 53 6.87 5.81 -13.75
CA THR A 53 7.95 6.79 -13.96
C THR A 53 8.91 6.36 -15.06
N GLU A 54 8.96 5.07 -15.44
CA GLU A 54 9.85 4.60 -16.51
C GLU A 54 9.22 3.44 -17.30
N PRO A 55 9.26 3.46 -18.66
CA PRO A 55 8.79 2.36 -19.50
C PRO A 55 9.75 1.15 -19.57
N HIS A 56 10.75 1.04 -18.68
CA HIS A 56 11.81 0.01 -18.75
C HIS A 56 11.99 -0.83 -17.48
N GLU A 57 11.09 -0.79 -16.49
CA GLU A 57 11.26 -1.54 -15.23
C GLU A 57 11.13 -3.08 -15.35
N LEU A 58 10.82 -3.58 -16.55
CA LEU A 58 10.76 -5.01 -16.86
C LEU A 58 11.88 -5.49 -17.80
N ASP A 59 12.91 -4.67 -18.02
CA ASP A 59 13.99 -4.93 -18.97
C ASP A 59 14.63 -6.33 -18.77
N PRO A 60 14.65 -7.19 -19.82
CA PRO A 60 15.26 -8.52 -19.76
C PRO A 60 16.76 -8.52 -19.42
N PHE A 61 17.48 -7.40 -19.60
CA PHE A 61 18.93 -7.32 -19.36
C PHE A 61 19.31 -7.08 -17.89
N GLN A 62 18.36 -6.70 -17.03
CA GLN A 62 18.57 -6.58 -15.58
C GLN A 62 17.83 -7.68 -14.83
N ARG A 63 18.38 -8.90 -14.87
CA ARG A 63 17.97 -10.02 -13.99
C ARG A 63 18.40 -9.80 -12.53
N ASP A 64 18.22 -8.60 -12.00
CA ASP A 64 18.36 -8.38 -10.57
C ASP A 64 17.21 -9.12 -9.85
N LYS A 65 17.53 -9.92 -8.83
CA LYS A 65 16.55 -10.58 -7.95
C LYS A 65 15.56 -9.57 -7.35
N THR A 66 15.92 -8.29 -7.26
CA THR A 66 15.05 -7.22 -6.79
C THR A 66 13.88 -6.95 -7.74
N ASN A 67 14.10 -7.01 -9.06
CA ASN A 67 13.07 -6.72 -10.07
C ASN A 67 11.99 -7.81 -10.12
N ILE A 68 12.40 -9.08 -10.05
CA ILE A 68 11.47 -10.23 -9.98
C ILE A 68 10.64 -10.18 -8.68
N ARG A 69 11.27 -9.84 -7.55
CA ARG A 69 10.57 -9.71 -6.26
C ARG A 69 9.50 -8.63 -6.28
N ALA A 70 9.77 -7.47 -6.89
CA ALA A 70 8.77 -6.40 -7.04
C ALA A 70 7.55 -6.87 -7.85
N ARG A 71 7.76 -7.50 -9.01
CA ARG A 71 6.69 -8.10 -9.83
C ARG A 71 5.88 -9.15 -9.07
N LEU A 72 6.56 -10.06 -8.39
CA LEU A 72 5.91 -11.13 -7.66
C LEU A 72 5.18 -10.62 -6.40
N ALA A 73 5.64 -9.54 -5.77
CA ALA A 73 4.89 -8.88 -4.70
C ALA A 73 3.55 -8.32 -5.21
N VAL A 74 3.53 -7.69 -6.40
CA VAL A 74 2.29 -7.22 -7.04
C VAL A 74 1.37 -8.41 -7.36
N LEU A 75 1.91 -9.51 -7.90
CA LEU A 75 1.14 -10.74 -8.15
C LEU A 75 0.53 -11.31 -6.86
N ILE A 76 1.32 -11.42 -5.80
CA ILE A 76 0.86 -11.95 -4.50
C ILE A 76 -0.23 -11.07 -3.90
N ALA A 77 -0.06 -9.75 -3.99
CA ALA A 77 -1.09 -8.79 -3.57
C ALA A 77 -2.38 -8.98 -4.39
N TRP A 78 -2.29 -9.17 -5.71
CA TRP A 78 -3.46 -9.44 -6.56
C TRP A 78 -4.15 -10.76 -6.21
N LYS A 79 -3.39 -11.84 -6.05
CA LYS A 79 -3.92 -13.14 -5.57
C LYS A 79 -4.54 -13.03 -4.18
N GLY A 80 -3.99 -12.19 -3.32
CA GLY A 80 -4.49 -11.89 -1.97
C GLY A 80 -5.70 -10.96 -1.93
N GLY A 81 -6.21 -10.50 -3.08
CA GLY A 81 -7.38 -9.62 -3.15
C GLY A 81 -7.09 -8.15 -2.89
N CYS A 82 -5.83 -7.71 -2.91
CA CYS A 82 -5.43 -6.31 -2.74
C CYS A 82 -5.80 -5.40 -3.92
N PHE A 83 -6.33 -5.97 -4.99
CA PHE A 83 -6.80 -5.27 -6.17
C PHE A 83 -8.25 -5.70 -6.48
N PRO A 84 -9.11 -4.81 -6.98
CA PRO A 84 -10.51 -5.13 -7.27
C PRO A 84 -10.70 -5.95 -8.56
N GLY A 85 -9.72 -5.94 -9.46
CA GLY A 85 -9.79 -6.62 -10.75
C GLY A 85 -9.63 -8.14 -10.66
N LYS A 86 -10.15 -8.84 -11.66
CA LYS A 86 -10.05 -10.30 -11.76
C LYS A 86 -8.64 -10.72 -12.18
N LEU A 87 -8.06 -11.67 -11.46
CA LEU A 87 -6.76 -12.23 -11.81
C LEU A 87 -6.83 -12.91 -13.20
N PRO A 88 -5.88 -12.63 -14.12
CA PRO A 88 -5.80 -13.32 -15.40
C PRO A 88 -5.63 -14.83 -15.21
N LYS A 89 -6.35 -15.65 -15.98
CA LYS A 89 -6.32 -17.12 -15.88
C LYS A 89 -4.91 -17.72 -15.94
N ALA A 90 -4.02 -17.12 -16.75
CA ALA A 90 -2.62 -17.55 -16.86
C ALA A 90 -1.85 -17.46 -15.53
N LEU A 91 -2.25 -16.55 -14.63
CA LEU A 91 -1.64 -16.36 -13.32
C LEU A 91 -2.32 -17.17 -12.21
N ASP A 92 -3.45 -17.81 -12.49
CA ASP A 92 -4.18 -18.66 -11.55
C ASP A 92 -3.58 -20.08 -11.44
N ALA A 93 -2.77 -20.49 -12.43
CA ALA A 93 -2.04 -21.75 -12.40
C ALA A 93 -1.04 -21.79 -11.23
N LYS A 94 -0.79 -22.98 -10.66
CA LYS A 94 0.28 -23.23 -9.69
C LYS A 94 1.57 -23.56 -10.45
N VAL A 95 2.43 -22.57 -10.61
CA VAL A 95 3.67 -22.65 -11.39
C VAL A 95 4.84 -22.09 -10.57
N THR A 96 6.06 -22.22 -11.09
CA THR A 96 7.28 -21.70 -10.45
C THR A 96 7.30 -20.17 -10.44
N TRP A 97 8.13 -19.58 -9.57
CA TRP A 97 8.33 -18.12 -9.56
C TRP A 97 8.87 -17.59 -10.89
N GLU A 98 9.76 -18.32 -11.54
CA GLU A 98 10.31 -17.96 -12.86
C GLU A 98 9.25 -18.02 -13.95
N GLU A 99 8.33 -18.98 -13.91
CA GLU A 99 7.22 -19.06 -14.85
C GLU A 99 6.24 -17.90 -14.67
N TYR A 100 5.89 -17.54 -13.43
CA TYR A 100 5.09 -16.34 -13.18
C TYR A 100 5.77 -15.09 -13.71
N ASP A 101 7.06 -14.91 -13.43
CA ASP A 101 7.84 -13.77 -13.91
C ASP A 101 7.87 -13.70 -15.46
N ASN A 102 8.02 -14.85 -16.12
CA ASN A 102 7.94 -14.95 -17.58
C ASN A 102 6.55 -14.56 -18.12
N ILE A 103 5.46 -15.00 -17.48
CA ILE A 103 4.10 -14.64 -17.87
C ILE A 103 3.90 -13.12 -17.73
N ILE A 104 4.32 -12.56 -16.60
CA ILE A 104 4.20 -11.11 -16.32
C ILE A 104 4.93 -10.29 -17.39
N ARG A 105 6.20 -10.62 -17.65
CA ARG A 105 7.02 -9.90 -18.65
C ARG A 105 6.51 -10.00 -20.08
N ARG A 106 5.80 -11.10 -20.42
CA ARG A 106 5.19 -11.25 -21.76
C ARG A 106 3.89 -10.48 -21.92
N ARG A 107 3.15 -10.28 -20.83
CA ARG A 107 1.81 -9.66 -20.86
C ARG A 107 1.85 -8.14 -20.71
N TRP A 108 2.74 -7.63 -19.87
CA TRP A 108 2.84 -6.20 -19.57
C TRP A 108 4.22 -5.67 -19.90
N SER A 109 4.29 -4.44 -20.43
CA SER A 109 5.57 -3.76 -20.66
C SER A 109 6.08 -3.03 -19.42
N SER A 110 5.22 -2.80 -18.42
CA SER A 110 5.58 -2.15 -17.15
C SER A 110 4.70 -2.64 -15.99
N LEU A 111 5.17 -2.42 -14.75
CA LEU A 111 4.37 -2.65 -13.56
C LEU A 111 3.14 -1.74 -13.46
N ALA A 112 3.20 -0.53 -14.03
CA ALA A 112 2.04 0.36 -14.08
C ALA A 112 0.91 -0.23 -14.93
N GLN A 113 1.21 -0.82 -16.09
CA GLN A 113 0.21 -1.50 -16.91
C GLN A 113 -0.39 -2.72 -16.18
N MET A 114 0.45 -3.48 -15.45
CA MET A 114 -0.03 -4.57 -14.61
C MET A 114 -0.98 -4.05 -13.51
N GLY A 115 -0.61 -2.95 -12.87
CA GLY A 115 -1.44 -2.28 -11.86
C GLY A 115 -2.75 -1.73 -12.43
N ASP A 116 -2.73 -1.13 -13.62
CA ASP A 116 -3.92 -0.64 -14.29
C ASP A 116 -4.89 -1.79 -14.61
N GLU A 117 -4.40 -2.91 -15.16
CA GLU A 117 -5.24 -4.10 -15.38
C GLU A 117 -5.81 -4.63 -14.05
N ALA A 118 -5.00 -4.69 -12.99
CA ALA A 118 -5.45 -5.08 -11.67
C ALA A 118 -6.52 -4.15 -11.08
N TYR A 119 -6.56 -2.88 -11.50
CA TYR A 119 -7.60 -1.91 -11.14
C TYR A 119 -8.77 -1.84 -12.12
N CYS A 120 -8.86 -2.72 -13.13
CA CYS A 120 -9.84 -2.63 -14.22
C CYS A 120 -9.72 -1.33 -15.05
N MET A 121 -8.54 -0.74 -15.13
CA MET A 121 -8.21 0.48 -15.88
C MET A 121 -7.56 0.15 -17.23
N GLN A 122 -8.13 -0.79 -17.99
CA GLN A 122 -7.48 -1.28 -19.20
C GLN A 122 -7.41 -0.16 -20.26
N GLY A 123 -6.21 0.17 -20.73
CA GLY A 123 -5.98 1.35 -21.58
C GLY A 123 -6.07 2.69 -20.85
N GLY A 124 -6.01 2.68 -19.51
CA GLY A 124 -6.02 3.87 -18.67
C GLY A 124 -7.40 4.49 -18.44
N LEU A 125 -8.48 3.82 -18.84
CA LEU A 125 -9.84 4.29 -18.68
C LEU A 125 -10.62 3.38 -17.72
N LEU A 126 -11.38 3.98 -16.82
CA LEU A 126 -12.34 3.28 -15.98
C LEU A 126 -13.70 3.26 -16.69
N ALA A 127 -14.38 2.12 -16.70
CA ALA A 127 -15.76 2.08 -17.17
C ALA A 127 -16.64 3.00 -16.31
N VAL A 128 -17.61 3.69 -16.91
CA VAL A 128 -18.49 4.64 -16.21
C VAL A 128 -19.18 3.98 -15.00
N SER A 129 -19.67 2.75 -15.17
CA SER A 129 -20.29 1.98 -14.08
C SER A 129 -19.33 1.72 -12.91
N ASP A 130 -18.06 1.42 -13.20
CA ASP A 130 -17.05 1.19 -12.17
C ASP A 130 -16.63 2.50 -11.50
N GLN A 131 -16.63 3.61 -12.25
CA GLN A 131 -16.38 4.94 -11.71
C GLN A 131 -17.49 5.35 -10.73
N GLU A 132 -18.75 5.16 -11.09
CA GLU A 132 -19.88 5.46 -10.21
C GLU A 132 -19.90 4.58 -8.95
N ALA A 133 -19.53 3.30 -9.08
CA ALA A 133 -19.44 2.38 -7.96
C ALA A 133 -18.31 2.76 -6.98
N ARG A 134 -17.14 3.17 -7.50
CA ARG A 134 -15.97 3.52 -6.68
C ARG A 134 -16.00 4.96 -6.19
N PHE A 135 -16.61 5.86 -6.93
CA PHE A 135 -16.67 7.29 -6.62
C PHE A 135 -18.12 7.78 -6.73
N PRO A 136 -19.01 7.39 -5.79
CA PRO A 136 -20.42 7.73 -5.86
C PRO A 136 -20.65 9.24 -5.71
N LEU A 137 -21.74 9.75 -6.30
CA LEU A 137 -22.11 11.18 -6.27
C LEU A 137 -22.13 11.76 -4.85
N LYS A 138 -22.55 10.99 -3.85
CA LYS A 138 -22.51 11.43 -2.44
C LYS A 138 -21.10 11.76 -1.95
N ALA A 139 -20.10 10.97 -2.34
CA ALA A 139 -18.71 11.22 -1.99
C ALA A 139 -18.16 12.42 -2.78
N GLN A 140 -18.51 12.52 -4.06
CA GLN A 140 -18.16 13.66 -4.92
C GLN A 140 -18.69 14.99 -4.34
N HIS A 141 -19.95 15.04 -3.91
CA HIS A 141 -20.54 16.25 -3.31
C HIS A 141 -19.96 16.60 -1.94
N ALA A 142 -19.45 15.61 -1.19
CA ALA A 142 -18.78 15.86 0.09
C ALA A 142 -17.33 16.35 -0.07
N CYS A 143 -16.75 16.22 -1.27
CA CYS A 143 -15.37 16.56 -1.57
C CYS A 143 -15.31 18.01 -2.09
N LEU A 144 -15.03 18.95 -1.17
CA LEU A 144 -14.89 20.38 -1.45
C LEU A 144 -13.48 20.72 -1.99
N ASP A 145 -13.24 22.00 -2.29
CA ASP A 145 -11.93 22.50 -2.74
C ASP A 145 -10.80 22.03 -1.81
N GLY A 146 -9.71 21.52 -2.40
CA GLY A 146 -8.57 20.97 -1.68
C GLY A 146 -8.68 19.50 -1.26
N CYS A 147 -9.82 18.84 -1.50
CA CYS A 147 -10.01 17.43 -1.18
C CYS A 147 -9.77 16.50 -2.40
N ILE A 148 -9.43 15.25 -2.13
CA ILE A 148 -9.33 14.17 -3.12
C ILE A 148 -10.20 12.97 -2.72
N LEU A 149 -10.66 12.21 -3.71
CA LEU A 149 -11.33 10.94 -3.47
C LEU A 149 -10.34 9.79 -3.61
N VAL A 150 -10.36 8.87 -2.66
CA VAL A 150 -9.47 7.70 -2.65
C VAL A 150 -10.29 6.43 -2.46
N HIS A 151 -10.22 5.53 -3.44
CA HIS A 151 -10.80 4.19 -3.36
C HIS A 151 -9.70 3.15 -3.12
N THR A 152 -9.74 2.47 -1.98
CA THR A 152 -8.69 1.52 -1.57
C THR A 152 -9.17 0.55 -0.49
N GLN A 153 -8.39 -0.51 -0.28
CA GLN A 153 -8.49 -1.39 0.88
C GLN A 153 -8.23 -0.64 2.18
N SER A 154 -9.03 -0.93 3.19
CA SER A 154 -8.91 -0.34 4.51
C SER A 154 -9.33 -1.27 5.64
N LEU A 155 -8.78 -1.00 6.82
CA LEU A 155 -9.14 -1.63 8.08
C LEU A 155 -9.32 -0.59 9.16
N ARG A 156 -10.19 -0.90 10.12
CA ARG A 156 -10.38 -0.06 11.31
C ARG A 156 -9.59 -0.64 12.49
N LEU A 157 -8.45 -0.03 12.79
CA LEU A 157 -7.44 -0.56 13.71
C LEU A 157 -7.28 0.34 14.94
N ARG A 158 -6.83 -0.26 16.04
CA ARG A 158 -6.44 0.47 17.26
C ARG A 158 -4.95 0.75 17.25
N MET A 159 -4.55 1.85 17.86
CA MET A 159 -3.14 2.12 18.12
C MET A 159 -2.76 1.66 19.53
N LYS A 160 -1.54 1.15 19.68
CA LYS A 160 -0.93 0.88 20.97
C LYS A 160 0.55 1.17 20.92
N GLY A 161 1.02 2.06 21.79
CA GLY A 161 2.43 2.37 21.92
C GLY A 161 2.67 3.53 22.86
N PRO A 162 3.91 3.70 23.34
CA PRO A 162 4.32 4.85 24.11
C PRO A 162 4.22 6.14 23.29
N GLU A 163 3.83 7.21 23.97
CA GLU A 163 3.90 8.58 23.45
C GLU A 163 5.35 9.08 23.49
N ASP A 164 5.75 9.93 22.53
CA ASP A 164 7.02 10.68 22.54
C ASP A 164 8.29 9.86 22.78
N SER A 165 8.25 8.56 22.50
CA SER A 165 9.42 7.69 22.56
C SER A 165 9.97 7.41 21.17
N MET A 166 11.23 6.97 21.11
CA MET A 166 11.80 6.40 19.89
C MET A 166 11.23 5.01 19.56
N ASP A 167 10.33 4.46 20.38
CA ASP A 167 9.66 3.20 20.11
C ASP A 167 8.48 3.38 19.14
N TYR A 168 8.13 2.27 18.50
CA TYR A 168 7.13 2.24 17.45
C TYR A 168 5.72 2.06 18.01
N VAL A 169 4.78 2.86 17.51
CA VAL A 169 3.35 2.65 17.73
C VAL A 169 2.85 1.51 16.83
N LYS A 170 2.22 0.49 17.44
CA LYS A 170 1.66 -0.66 16.73
C LYS A 170 0.21 -0.41 16.34
N LEU A 171 -0.19 -0.94 15.19
CA LEU A 171 -1.57 -1.00 14.73
C LEU A 171 -2.11 -2.41 15.00
N LEU A 172 -3.17 -2.50 15.79
CA LEU A 172 -3.74 -3.74 16.28
C LEU A 172 -5.16 -3.95 15.76
N ASP A 173 -5.49 -5.19 15.44
CA ASP A 173 -6.86 -5.60 15.14
C ASP A 173 -7.73 -5.72 16.42
N GLN A 174 -8.95 -6.25 16.27
CA GLN A 174 -9.85 -6.48 17.39
C GLN A 174 -9.34 -7.57 18.35
N GLY A 175 -8.67 -8.60 17.83
CA GLY A 175 -8.05 -9.67 18.61
C GLY A 175 -6.76 -9.26 19.32
N GLY A 176 -6.23 -8.07 19.03
CA GLY A 176 -4.96 -7.59 19.56
C GLY A 176 -3.75 -8.05 18.75
N ASN A 177 -3.96 -8.66 17.58
CA ASN A 177 -2.88 -9.03 16.67
C ASN A 177 -2.34 -7.78 15.97
N MET A 178 -1.03 -7.72 15.80
CA MET A 178 -0.39 -6.64 15.08
C MET A 178 -0.61 -6.78 13.58
N VAL A 179 -1.19 -5.75 12.97
CA VAL A 179 -1.38 -5.65 11.53
C VAL A 179 -0.28 -4.82 10.88
N GLY A 180 0.21 -3.79 11.58
CA GLY A 180 1.24 -2.88 11.09
C GLY A 180 1.81 -2.02 12.20
N TRP A 181 2.62 -1.03 11.81
CA TRP A 181 3.24 -0.08 12.73
C TRP A 181 3.35 1.30 12.08
N LEU A 182 3.32 2.35 12.89
CA LEU A 182 3.47 3.73 12.43
C LEU A 182 4.94 4.02 12.10
N GLU A 183 5.17 4.88 11.12
CA GLU A 183 6.47 5.49 10.87
C GLU A 183 6.66 6.66 11.85
N PRO A 184 7.62 6.59 12.80
CA PRO A 184 7.73 7.55 13.91
C PRO A 184 7.81 9.02 13.46
N THR A 185 8.53 9.29 12.36
CA THR A 185 8.72 10.67 11.84
C THR A 185 7.48 11.24 11.16
N SER A 186 6.43 10.44 10.95
CA SER A 186 5.24 10.85 10.21
C SER A 186 4.03 11.16 11.10
N ILE A 187 4.13 10.89 12.41
CA ILE A 187 3.03 10.95 13.38
C ILE A 187 2.72 12.41 13.72
N ASN A 188 1.46 12.80 13.58
CA ASN A 188 0.97 14.08 14.07
C ASN A 188 0.52 13.94 15.54
N TRP A 189 1.48 14.01 16.45
CA TRP A 189 1.24 13.93 17.89
C TRP A 189 0.28 15.02 18.40
N GLY A 190 0.38 16.24 17.87
CA GLY A 190 -0.52 17.34 18.22
C GLY A 190 -1.98 16.97 18.00
N ARG A 191 -2.32 16.37 16.85
CA ARG A 191 -3.68 15.90 16.58
C ARG A 191 -4.07 14.67 17.39
N LEU A 192 -3.19 13.66 17.46
CA LEU A 192 -3.50 12.42 18.20
C LEU A 192 -3.80 12.67 19.68
N ARG A 193 -3.09 13.61 20.33
CA ARG A 193 -3.30 13.98 21.74
C ARG A 193 -4.68 14.54 22.03
N HIS A 194 -5.34 15.13 21.04
CA HIS A 194 -6.69 15.66 21.20
C HIS A 194 -7.77 14.58 21.06
N ILE A 195 -7.40 13.36 20.68
CA ILE A 195 -8.33 12.23 20.53
C ILE A 195 -8.35 11.46 21.86
N PRO A 196 -9.51 11.39 22.55
CA PRO A 196 -9.64 10.59 23.76
C PRO A 196 -9.29 9.12 23.49
N ASP A 197 -8.53 8.52 24.41
CA ASP A 197 -8.12 7.12 24.36
C ASP A 197 -7.43 6.70 23.04
N TRP A 198 -6.69 7.62 22.41
CA TRP A 198 -6.02 7.35 21.13
C TRP A 198 -5.13 6.09 21.18
N ASN A 199 -4.46 5.84 22.31
CA ASN A 199 -3.58 4.68 22.56
C ASN A 199 -4.23 3.56 23.39
N ASN A 200 -5.51 3.71 23.76
CA ASN A 200 -6.20 2.81 24.67
C ASN A 200 -7.62 2.44 24.22
N GLY A 201 -7.92 2.51 22.92
CA GLY A 201 -9.19 2.00 22.41
C GLY A 201 -9.74 2.71 21.18
N ALA A 202 -9.30 3.94 20.91
CA ALA A 202 -9.72 4.66 19.71
C ALA A 202 -9.38 3.86 18.45
N LYS A 203 -10.29 3.92 17.47
CA LYS A 203 -10.18 3.18 16.22
C LYS A 203 -10.05 4.14 15.04
N PHE A 204 -9.00 3.93 14.27
CA PHE A 204 -8.65 4.74 13.11
C PHE A 204 -8.87 3.96 11.83
N ASP A 205 -9.26 4.67 10.76
CA ASP A 205 -9.28 4.08 9.43
C ASP A 205 -7.82 4.03 8.92
N VAL A 206 -7.39 2.85 8.50
CA VAL A 206 -6.03 2.59 7.98
C VAL A 206 -6.17 2.15 6.53
N LEU A 207 -5.60 2.93 5.61
CA LEU A 207 -5.78 2.81 4.16
C LEU A 207 -4.52 2.25 3.52
N ALA A 208 -4.66 1.31 2.59
CA ALA A 208 -3.55 0.89 1.74
C ALA A 208 -3.22 1.97 0.70
N LEU A 209 -1.93 2.27 0.53
CA LEU A 209 -1.50 3.26 -0.45
C LEU A 209 -0.75 2.61 -1.60
N SER A 210 0.30 1.84 -1.30
CA SER A 210 1.20 1.32 -2.32
C SER A 210 2.02 0.13 -1.84
N LEU A 211 2.59 -0.57 -2.82
CA LEU A 211 3.68 -1.51 -2.63
C LEU A 211 5.01 -0.82 -2.97
N PRO A 212 6.01 -0.87 -2.08
CA PRO A 212 7.36 -0.45 -2.43
C PRO A 212 8.00 -1.48 -3.38
N TYR A 213 8.93 -1.01 -4.20
CA TYR A 213 9.72 -1.86 -5.09
C TYR A 213 10.67 -2.76 -4.30
N GLU A 214 11.27 -2.21 -3.24
CA GLU A 214 12.22 -2.92 -2.40
C GLU A 214 11.66 -3.28 -1.03
N GLY A 215 11.62 -4.58 -0.76
CA GLY A 215 11.47 -5.09 0.60
C GLY A 215 12.72 -4.83 1.44
N LYS A 216 12.54 -4.64 2.75
CA LYS A 216 13.62 -4.48 3.74
C LYS A 216 13.95 -5.84 4.36
N TYR A 217 15.21 -6.13 4.63
CA TYR A 217 15.55 -7.32 5.41
C TYR A 217 15.17 -7.12 6.87
N THR A 218 14.59 -8.15 7.50
CA THR A 218 14.20 -8.09 8.92
C THR A 218 15.41 -7.81 9.82
N VAL A 219 16.59 -8.29 9.44
CA VAL A 219 17.85 -8.05 10.16
C VAL A 219 18.26 -6.58 10.19
N SER A 220 17.87 -5.80 9.17
CA SER A 220 18.24 -4.38 9.04
C SER A 220 17.45 -3.45 9.94
N TYR A 221 16.34 -3.92 10.52
CA TYR A 221 15.59 -3.12 11.48
C TYR A 221 16.31 -3.07 12.85
N SER A 222 16.05 -2.03 13.65
CA SER A 222 16.49 -2.01 15.05
C SER A 222 15.81 -3.12 15.85
N GLU A 223 16.42 -3.57 16.95
CA GLU A 223 15.85 -4.62 17.81
C GLU A 223 14.46 -4.25 18.36
N SER A 224 14.23 -2.96 18.62
CA SER A 224 12.93 -2.44 19.07
C SER A 224 11.88 -2.35 17.96
N HIS A 225 12.25 -2.54 16.69
CA HIS A 225 11.33 -2.37 15.58
C HIS A 225 10.30 -3.51 15.54
N PRO A 226 8.99 -3.23 15.36
CA PRO A 226 7.94 -4.26 15.38
C PRO A 226 8.17 -5.40 14.38
N ALA A 227 8.69 -5.08 13.19
CA ALA A 227 9.04 -6.09 12.18
C ALA A 227 10.10 -7.13 12.62
N LYS A 228 10.88 -6.89 13.69
CA LYS A 228 11.81 -7.89 14.24
C LYS A 228 11.09 -9.09 14.87
N SER A 229 9.85 -8.90 15.31
CA SER A 229 9.05 -9.99 15.86
C SER A 229 8.57 -10.98 14.80
N TYR A 230 8.67 -10.62 13.51
CA TYR A 230 8.25 -11.50 12.43
C TYR A 230 9.30 -12.56 12.11
N GLY A 231 8.84 -13.80 11.97
CA GLY A 231 9.65 -14.95 11.61
C GLY A 231 9.64 -15.25 10.12
N LEU A 232 9.95 -16.51 9.77
CA LEU A 232 9.87 -17.00 8.40
C LEU A 232 8.43 -16.99 7.86
N ASP A 233 7.45 -17.13 8.74
CA ASP A 233 6.03 -17.26 8.42
C ASP A 233 5.51 -16.09 7.58
N VAL A 234 5.95 -14.85 7.84
CA VAL A 234 5.49 -13.66 7.10
C VAL A 234 6.01 -13.60 5.66
N ALA A 235 7.05 -14.36 5.34
CA ALA A 235 7.71 -14.43 4.03
C ALA A 235 7.62 -15.82 3.37
N ASP A 236 7.01 -16.79 4.04
CA ASP A 236 6.80 -18.15 3.54
C ASP A 236 5.72 -18.16 2.44
N TRP A 237 6.15 -17.74 1.25
CA TRP A 237 5.43 -17.82 -0.01
C TRP A 237 6.16 -18.86 -0.86
N ARG A 238 5.47 -19.95 -1.18
CA ARG A 238 6.04 -21.08 -1.92
C ARG A 238 5.39 -21.22 -3.28
N ASP A 239 6.22 -21.52 -4.28
CA ASP A 239 5.75 -21.90 -5.60
C ASP A 239 5.45 -23.41 -5.69
N SER A 240 5.19 -23.91 -6.91
CA SER A 240 4.93 -25.32 -7.15
C SER A 240 6.09 -26.26 -6.79
N GLU A 241 7.32 -25.75 -6.72
CA GLU A 241 8.52 -26.52 -6.37
C GLU A 241 8.94 -26.31 -4.90
N GLN A 242 8.09 -25.69 -4.08
CA GLN A 242 8.38 -25.33 -2.68
C GLN A 242 9.50 -24.29 -2.51
N LYS A 243 9.88 -23.57 -3.57
CA LYS A 243 10.89 -22.51 -3.49
C LYS A 243 10.28 -21.24 -2.93
N THR A 244 11.05 -20.54 -2.11
CA THR A 244 10.70 -19.22 -1.58
C THR A 244 11.35 -18.10 -2.40
N ILE A 245 10.73 -16.92 -2.41
CA ILE A 245 11.23 -15.75 -3.15
C ILE A 245 11.69 -14.61 -2.23
N PHE A 246 11.23 -14.61 -0.98
CA PHE A 246 11.47 -13.57 0.03
C PHE A 246 12.34 -14.07 1.20
N THR A 247 12.87 -15.28 1.12
CA THR A 247 13.90 -15.76 2.05
C THR A 247 15.16 -16.07 1.25
N ASP A 248 16.31 -15.64 1.77
CA ASP A 248 17.62 -16.05 1.27
C ASP A 248 18.22 -16.99 2.32
N ASP A 249 18.31 -18.28 1.98
CA ASP A 249 18.85 -19.32 2.87
C ASP A 249 20.37 -19.42 2.67
N HIS A 250 21.13 -19.23 3.75
CA HIS A 250 22.56 -19.51 3.82
C HIS A 250 22.83 -20.64 4.81
N THR A 251 24.00 -21.28 4.68
CA THR A 251 24.39 -22.49 5.44
C THR A 251 24.31 -22.36 6.97
N SER A 252 24.29 -21.15 7.52
CA SER A 252 24.18 -20.91 8.97
C SER A 252 23.05 -19.95 9.39
N HIS A 253 22.45 -19.20 8.45
CA HIS A 253 21.44 -18.16 8.74
C HIS A 253 20.49 -17.99 7.56
N TYR A 254 19.24 -17.61 7.84
CA TYR A 254 18.29 -17.18 6.81
C TYR A 254 18.04 -15.68 6.94
N TYR A 255 17.89 -15.00 5.81
CA TYR A 255 17.48 -13.60 5.77
C TYR A 255 16.05 -13.48 5.24
N VAL A 256 15.17 -12.89 6.04
CA VAL A 256 13.79 -12.61 5.62
C VAL A 256 13.74 -11.22 4.99
N ARG A 257 13.30 -11.13 3.74
CA ARG A 257 13.03 -9.87 3.06
C ARG A 257 11.54 -9.58 3.09
N LEU A 258 11.14 -8.58 3.87
CA LEU A 258 9.74 -8.26 4.08
C LEU A 258 9.17 -7.50 2.87
N ALA A 259 8.24 -8.12 2.15
CA ALA A 259 7.34 -7.40 1.27
C ALA A 259 6.36 -6.59 2.13
N THR A 260 6.35 -5.27 1.98
CA THR A 260 5.54 -4.38 2.81
C THR A 260 4.44 -3.69 2.02
N VAL A 261 3.45 -3.17 2.74
CA VAL A 261 2.40 -2.29 2.25
C VAL A 261 2.60 -0.95 2.93
N ASN A 262 2.68 0.12 2.15
CA ASN A 262 2.64 1.48 2.68
C ASN A 262 1.19 1.81 3.02
N LEU A 263 0.96 2.32 4.23
CA LEU A 263 -0.35 2.61 4.77
C LEU A 263 -0.46 4.09 5.18
N MET A 264 -1.69 4.60 5.16
CA MET A 264 -2.05 5.88 5.77
C MET A 264 -3.00 5.64 6.92
N VAL A 265 -2.78 6.32 8.05
CA VAL A 265 -3.75 6.34 9.14
C VAL A 265 -4.45 7.69 9.15
N VAL A 266 -5.78 7.67 9.16
CA VAL A 266 -6.62 8.86 9.11
C VAL A 266 -7.61 8.90 10.27
N GLU A 267 -7.94 10.12 10.65
CA GLU A 267 -9.04 10.45 11.54
C GLU A 267 -10.21 10.98 10.72
N SER A 268 -11.44 10.71 11.19
CA SER A 268 -12.68 11.25 10.64
C SER A 268 -13.10 12.53 11.34
N GLU A 269 -13.23 13.62 10.60
CA GLU A 269 -13.81 14.87 11.06
C GLU A 269 -14.88 15.31 10.06
N SER A 270 -16.15 15.36 10.48
CA SER A 270 -17.27 15.83 9.64
C SER A 270 -17.39 15.15 8.26
N GLY A 271 -17.04 13.87 8.16
CA GLY A 271 -17.08 13.11 6.91
C GLY A 271 -15.83 13.24 6.03
N ILE A 272 -14.94 14.18 6.34
CA ILE A 272 -13.63 14.33 5.71
C ILE A 272 -12.61 13.54 6.54
N ARG A 273 -11.67 12.88 5.86
CA ARG A 273 -10.59 12.12 6.48
C ARG A 273 -9.30 12.91 6.39
N LYS A 274 -8.66 13.12 7.54
CA LYS A 274 -7.37 13.81 7.60
C LYS A 274 -6.30 12.87 8.12
N ARG A 275 -5.12 12.90 7.50
CA ARG A 275 -3.96 12.06 7.91
C ARG A 275 -3.50 12.41 9.33
N VAL A 276 -3.28 11.36 10.14
CA VAL A 276 -2.65 11.46 11.45
C VAL A 276 -1.29 10.77 11.50
N ALA A 277 -1.03 9.78 10.65
CA ALA A 277 0.28 9.12 10.52
C ALA A 277 0.42 8.39 9.18
N LEU A 278 1.65 8.03 8.83
CA LEU A 278 1.96 6.97 7.86
C LEU A 278 2.34 5.70 8.62
N ALA A 279 2.18 4.57 7.96
CA ALA A 279 2.44 3.26 8.54
C ALA A 279 2.96 2.27 7.49
N GLU A 280 3.54 1.17 7.96
CA GLU A 280 3.91 0.00 7.16
C GLU A 280 3.23 -1.25 7.73
N ALA A 281 2.92 -2.21 6.87
CA ALA A 281 2.51 -3.57 7.26
C ALA A 281 3.25 -4.60 6.41
N ALA A 282 3.44 -5.81 6.92
CA ALA A 282 3.86 -6.93 6.09
C ALA A 282 2.72 -7.32 5.14
N LEU A 283 3.00 -7.55 3.85
CA LEU A 283 1.97 -7.85 2.85
C LEU A 283 1.14 -9.08 3.23
N LYS A 284 1.78 -10.14 3.74
CA LYS A 284 1.08 -11.35 4.18
C LYS A 284 0.10 -11.07 5.33
N ILE A 285 0.53 -10.28 6.31
CA ILE A 285 -0.31 -9.88 7.45
C ILE A 285 -1.47 -9.00 6.99
N TRP A 286 -1.22 -8.04 6.09
CA TRP A 286 -2.27 -7.21 5.51
C TRP A 286 -3.33 -8.04 4.78
N ILE A 287 -2.92 -9.00 3.94
CA ILE A 287 -3.84 -9.93 3.24
C ILE A 287 -4.65 -10.75 4.25
N GLN A 288 -3.99 -11.32 5.26
CA GLN A 288 -4.62 -12.17 6.28
C GLN A 288 -5.63 -11.40 7.14
N ALA A 289 -5.42 -10.09 7.33
CA ALA A 289 -6.35 -9.23 8.04
C ALA A 289 -7.64 -8.91 7.24
N LYS A 290 -7.74 -9.36 5.98
CA LYS A 290 -8.93 -9.27 5.12
C LYS A 290 -9.53 -7.85 5.02
N PRO A 291 -8.71 -6.84 4.68
CA PRO A 291 -9.18 -5.47 4.47
C PRO A 291 -10.27 -5.40 3.40
N GLN A 292 -11.13 -4.39 3.49
CA GLN A 292 -12.24 -4.19 2.57
C GLN A 292 -12.07 -2.89 1.78
N PHE A 293 -12.53 -2.88 0.53
CA PHE A 293 -12.50 -1.69 -0.31
C PHE A 293 -13.54 -0.68 0.14
N HIS A 294 -13.09 0.56 0.35
CA HIS A 294 -13.94 1.70 0.68
C HIS A 294 -13.46 2.94 -0.06
N THR A 295 -14.32 3.95 -0.10
CA THR A 295 -14.02 5.26 -0.69
C THR A 295 -14.00 6.32 0.39
N PHE A 296 -12.93 7.11 0.39
CA PHE A 296 -12.67 8.14 1.37
C PHE A 296 -12.53 9.50 0.70
N VAL A 297 -13.11 10.51 1.33
CA VAL A 297 -12.84 11.92 1.03
C VAL A 297 -11.65 12.32 1.89
N LEU A 298 -10.48 12.50 1.27
CA LEU A 298 -9.29 12.98 1.98
C LEU A 298 -9.18 14.49 1.85
N GLY A 299 -8.93 15.15 2.97
CA GLY A 299 -8.70 16.59 3.09
C GLY A 299 -7.54 16.91 3.99
#